data_AF-A0A939WUU3-F1
#
_entry.id   AF-A0A939WUU3-F1
#
_cell.length_a   1.000
_cell.length_b   1.000
_cell.length_c   1.000
_cell.angle_alpha   90.00
_cell.angle_beta   90.00
_cell.angle_gamma   90.00
#
_symmetry.space_group_name_H-M   'P 1'
#
loop_
_entity.id
_entity.type
_entity.pdbx_description
1 polymer ?
#
loop_
_entity_poly.entity_id
_entity_poly.type
_entity_poly.pdbx_seq_one_letter_code
_entity_poly.pdbx_strand_id
1 'polypeptide(L)'
;KKAHTIDVVVDRLVIPAAPDAAFKTRLTDSVELALKTGKGILEVERLGASCPDGRTVSGQSTTYSELNACPDCGISFDELKARSFSFNSPFGACPTCAGLGQLYYFDEDLVVPDKSLPLEEAIHPWRRMGQMNILYHRELLAQIAKQYKVRLSTPYEKLPAKFRHGLMHGFKDDLVLPWRRVDRPFEGVLASLQRRLDEAEDDESKAKFEAYQSFRTCPDCGGSRLRPESRAATVAGKSIVEVMAMPVTEALEFFKAMGQPAGSAPMVASDSNPQTLKPFPSGFIR
;
A
#
# COMPACT_ATOMS: atom_id res chain seq x y z
N LYS A 1 -22.37 -26.18 -9.39
CA LYS A 1 -21.74 -27.06 -8.37
C LYS A 1 -22.08 -26.47 -7.00
N LYS A 2 -22.71 -27.24 -6.10
CA LYS A 2 -22.95 -26.77 -4.71
C LYS A 2 -21.64 -26.88 -3.93
N ALA A 3 -21.40 -25.93 -3.03
CA ALA A 3 -20.31 -26.03 -2.07
C ALA A 3 -20.69 -27.10 -1.03
N HIS A 4 -19.74 -27.95 -0.67
CA HIS A 4 -19.87 -28.95 0.37
C HIS A 4 -18.76 -28.74 1.39
N THR A 5 -19.11 -28.63 2.66
CA THR A 5 -18.18 -28.69 3.79
C THR A 5 -18.08 -30.15 4.21
N ILE A 6 -16.86 -30.67 4.30
CA ILE A 6 -16.59 -32.07 4.66
C ILE A 6 -15.63 -32.04 5.84
N ASP A 7 -16.13 -32.44 7.00
CA ASP A 7 -15.35 -32.51 8.23
C ASP A 7 -15.01 -33.97 8.55
N VAL A 8 -13.76 -34.21 8.93
CA VAL A 8 -13.28 -35.54 9.30
C VAL A 8 -13.14 -35.59 10.82
N VAL A 9 -13.96 -36.42 11.46
CA VAL A 9 -13.87 -36.65 12.90
C VAL A 9 -12.64 -37.51 13.19
N VAL A 10 -11.67 -36.94 13.91
CA VAL A 10 -10.39 -37.59 14.21
C VAL A 10 -10.42 -38.35 15.53
N ASP A 11 -10.87 -37.72 16.61
CA ASP A 11 -11.04 -38.38 17.92
C ASP A 11 -12.21 -37.75 18.69
N ARG A 12 -12.73 -38.47 19.68
CA ARG A 12 -13.70 -38.00 20.67
C ARG A 12 -13.10 -38.18 22.06
N LEU A 13 -12.86 -37.06 22.74
CA LEU A 13 -12.20 -37.02 24.04
C LEU A 13 -13.18 -36.58 25.14
N VAL A 14 -13.08 -37.23 26.30
CA VAL A 14 -13.74 -36.78 27.54
C VAL A 14 -12.66 -36.19 28.43
N ILE A 15 -12.78 -34.92 28.78
CA ILE A 15 -11.82 -34.23 29.64
C ILE A 15 -12.00 -34.77 31.09
N PRO A 16 -11.02 -35.48 31.66
CA PRO A 16 -11.12 -35.98 33.02
C PRO A 16 -10.98 -34.81 34.02
N ALA A 17 -11.51 -34.98 35.23
CA ALA A 17 -11.39 -33.99 36.30
C ALA A 17 -9.91 -33.71 36.68
N ALA A 18 -9.03 -34.71 36.54
CA ALA A 18 -7.59 -34.58 36.68
C ALA A 18 -6.91 -35.21 35.45
N PRO A 19 -6.45 -34.40 34.48
CA PRO A 19 -5.77 -34.91 33.30
C PRO A 19 -4.39 -35.47 33.65
N ASP A 20 -4.20 -36.77 33.39
CA ASP A 20 -2.94 -37.49 33.58
C ASP A 20 -2.02 -37.36 32.35
N ALA A 21 -0.82 -37.92 32.45
CA ALA A 21 0.15 -37.89 31.35
C ALA A 21 -0.37 -38.62 30.11
N ALA A 22 -1.07 -39.74 30.29
CA ALA A 22 -1.63 -40.52 29.19
C ALA A 22 -2.71 -39.75 28.42
N PHE A 23 -3.59 -39.02 29.11
CA PHE A 23 -4.56 -38.14 28.46
C PHE A 23 -3.89 -37.03 27.65
N LYS A 24 -2.83 -36.39 28.18
CA LYS A 24 -2.09 -35.35 27.45
C LYS A 24 -1.44 -35.91 26.18
N THR A 25 -0.82 -37.08 26.24
CA THR A 25 -0.23 -37.73 25.04
C THR A 25 -1.30 -38.00 23.98
N ARG A 26 -2.43 -38.59 24.36
CA ARG A 26 -3.53 -38.84 23.42
C ARG A 26 -4.10 -37.56 22.81
N LEU A 27 -4.25 -36.51 23.62
CA LEU A 27 -4.71 -35.21 23.13
C LEU A 27 -3.73 -34.64 22.10
N THR A 28 -2.43 -34.68 22.38
CA THR A 28 -1.39 -34.22 21.44
C THR A 28 -1.44 -35.01 20.13
N ASP A 29 -1.48 -36.35 20.19
CA ASP A 29 -1.53 -37.20 19.00
C ASP A 29 -2.77 -36.91 18.14
N SER A 30 -3.92 -36.66 18.80
CA SER A 30 -5.18 -36.32 18.13
C SER A 30 -5.12 -34.94 17.46
N VAL A 31 -4.53 -33.95 18.14
CA VAL A 31 -4.35 -32.60 17.60
C VAL A 31 -3.40 -32.62 16.40
N GLU A 32 -2.27 -33.32 16.49
CA GLU A 32 -1.32 -33.46 15.37
C GLU A 32 -1.95 -34.16 14.17
N LEU A 33 -2.68 -35.25 14.39
CA LEU A 33 -3.36 -35.97 13.31
C LEU A 33 -4.43 -35.10 12.65
N ALA A 34 -5.19 -34.34 13.44
CA ALA A 34 -6.22 -33.45 12.94
C ALA A 34 -5.65 -32.30 12.13
N LEU A 35 -4.60 -31.63 12.62
CA LEU A 35 -3.91 -30.57 11.89
C LEU A 35 -3.29 -31.10 10.61
N LYS A 36 -2.66 -32.29 10.63
CA LYS A 36 -2.10 -32.91 9.43
C LYS A 36 -3.18 -33.25 8.39
N THR A 37 -4.32 -33.76 8.82
CA THR A 37 -5.44 -34.14 7.94
C THR A 37 -6.17 -32.90 7.40
N GLY A 38 -6.38 -31.91 8.26
CA GLY A 38 -7.03 -30.63 7.98
C GLY A 38 -6.11 -29.58 7.35
N LYS A 39 -4.89 -29.96 6.93
CA LYS A 39 -3.88 -29.07 6.31
C LYS A 39 -3.59 -27.81 7.14
N GLY A 40 -3.44 -27.99 8.45
CA GLY A 40 -3.13 -26.94 9.43
C GLY A 40 -4.36 -26.33 10.09
N ILE A 41 -5.58 -26.83 9.82
CA ILE A 41 -6.83 -26.39 10.45
C ILE A 41 -7.40 -27.51 11.32
N LEU A 42 -7.85 -27.17 12.52
CA LEU A 42 -8.51 -28.06 13.48
C LEU A 42 -9.81 -27.41 13.96
N GLU A 43 -10.91 -28.14 13.96
CA GLU A 43 -12.14 -27.70 14.62
C GLU A 43 -12.40 -28.58 15.86
N VAL A 44 -12.63 -27.93 17.00
CA VAL A 44 -12.97 -28.60 18.26
C VAL A 44 -14.41 -28.29 18.60
N GLU A 45 -15.27 -29.30 18.53
CA GLU A 45 -16.67 -29.19 18.95
C GLU A 45 -16.82 -29.67 20.39
N ARG A 46 -17.22 -28.76 21.28
CA ARG A 46 -17.59 -29.13 22.64
C ARG A 46 -19.04 -29.62 22.64
N LEU A 47 -19.24 -30.94 22.68
CA LEU A 47 -20.57 -31.52 22.79
C LEU A 47 -21.29 -30.98 24.05
N GLY A 48 -22.45 -30.35 23.85
CA GLY A 48 -23.27 -29.85 24.94
C GLY A 48 -23.76 -30.99 25.84
N ALA A 49 -23.98 -30.69 27.12
CA ALA A 49 -24.64 -31.63 28.01
C ALA A 49 -26.06 -31.90 27.50
N SER A 50 -26.44 -33.18 27.42
CA SER A 50 -27.82 -33.58 27.24
C SER A 50 -28.63 -33.14 28.47
N CYS A 51 -29.60 -32.23 28.27
CA CYS A 51 -30.53 -31.88 29.33
C CYS A 51 -31.38 -33.11 29.70
N PRO A 52 -31.83 -33.25 30.97
CA PRO A 52 -32.75 -34.32 31.38
C PRO A 52 -34.02 -34.41 30.52
N ASP A 53 -34.39 -33.29 29.89
CA ASP A 53 -35.60 -33.13 29.05
C ASP A 53 -35.38 -33.58 27.58
N GLY A 54 -34.26 -34.24 27.27
CA GLY A 54 -33.98 -34.78 25.93
C GLY A 54 -33.54 -33.74 24.88
N ARG A 55 -33.31 -32.48 25.28
CA ARG A 55 -32.75 -31.43 24.41
C ARG A 55 -31.22 -31.46 24.45
N THR A 56 -30.60 -31.55 23.27
CA THR A 56 -29.16 -31.39 23.08
C THR A 56 -28.85 -29.90 22.96
N VAL A 57 -28.10 -29.34 23.91
CA VAL A 57 -27.55 -27.98 23.75
C VAL A 57 -26.53 -28.02 22.61
N SER A 58 -26.67 -27.14 21.62
CA SER A 58 -25.72 -27.05 20.51
C SER A 58 -24.32 -26.84 21.06
N GLY A 59 -23.38 -27.70 20.66
CA GLY A 59 -22.00 -27.54 21.07
C GLY A 59 -21.43 -26.20 20.60
N GLN A 60 -20.52 -25.64 21.37
CA GLN A 60 -19.69 -24.54 20.87
C GLN A 60 -18.55 -25.17 20.07
N SER A 61 -18.43 -24.82 18.79
CA SER A 61 -17.26 -25.16 18.00
C SER A 61 -16.22 -24.04 18.07
N THR A 62 -14.95 -24.41 18.08
CA THR A 62 -13.84 -23.47 18.06
C THR A 62 -12.80 -23.97 17.07
N THR A 63 -12.44 -23.10 16.12
CA THR A 63 -11.45 -23.39 15.09
C THR A 63 -10.06 -22.92 15.53
N TYR A 64 -9.06 -23.77 15.30
CA TYR A 64 -7.65 -23.52 15.51
C TYR A 64 -6.91 -23.66 14.17
N SER A 65 -5.83 -22.88 13.99
CA SER A 65 -5.00 -22.90 12.79
C SER A 65 -3.53 -22.79 13.17
N GLU A 66 -2.67 -23.61 12.55
CA GLU A 66 -1.20 -23.47 12.61
C GLU A 66 -0.69 -22.36 11.69
N LEU A 67 -1.49 -21.98 10.70
CA LEU A 67 -1.19 -20.85 9.83
C LEU A 67 -1.55 -19.56 10.57
N ASN A 68 -0.77 -18.50 10.33
CA ASN A 68 -1.15 -17.12 10.62
C ASN A 68 -2.31 -16.72 9.71
N ALA A 69 -3.48 -17.27 10.01
CA ALA A 69 -4.67 -17.12 9.21
C ALA A 69 -5.85 -16.79 10.12
N CYS A 70 -6.66 -15.85 9.66
CA CYS A 70 -7.92 -15.51 10.30
C CYS A 70 -8.96 -16.58 9.96
N PRO A 71 -9.47 -17.35 10.94
CA PRO A 71 -10.44 -18.42 10.68
C PRO A 71 -11.77 -17.88 10.15
N ASP A 72 -12.16 -16.66 10.52
CA ASP A 72 -13.43 -16.05 10.10
C ASP A 72 -13.38 -15.49 8.67
N CYS A 73 -12.20 -14.98 8.26
CA CYS A 73 -12.05 -14.22 7.02
C CYS A 73 -11.18 -14.92 5.97
N GLY A 74 -10.54 -16.04 6.31
CA GLY A 74 -9.75 -16.87 5.39
C GLY A 74 -8.46 -16.21 4.88
N ILE A 75 -8.09 -15.05 5.44
CA ILE A 75 -6.86 -14.34 5.06
C ILE A 75 -5.69 -15.01 5.78
N SER A 76 -4.73 -15.50 4.99
CA SER A 76 -3.45 -16.02 5.47
C SER A 76 -2.37 -14.95 5.25
N PHE A 77 -1.50 -14.76 6.24
CA PHE A 77 -0.40 -13.83 6.20
C PHE A 77 0.91 -14.47 6.67
N ASP A 78 2.03 -13.94 6.21
CA ASP A 78 3.35 -14.42 6.61
C ASP A 78 3.63 -14.13 8.09
N GLU A 79 4.57 -14.87 8.67
CA GLU A 79 5.10 -14.57 10.00
C GLU A 79 5.58 -13.12 10.12
N LEU A 80 5.03 -12.41 11.11
CA LEU A 80 5.37 -11.02 11.39
C LEU A 80 6.79 -10.95 11.96
N LYS A 81 7.73 -10.52 11.12
CA LYS A 81 9.13 -10.27 11.49
C LYS A 81 9.37 -8.77 11.58
N ALA A 82 10.45 -8.34 12.21
CA ALA A 82 10.82 -6.92 12.28
C ALA A 82 10.83 -6.25 10.88
N ARG A 83 11.27 -6.96 9.84
CA ARG A 83 11.24 -6.47 8.44
C ARG A 83 9.84 -6.20 7.90
N SER A 84 8.81 -6.88 8.41
CA SER A 84 7.41 -6.67 8.04
C SER A 84 6.91 -5.30 8.52
N PHE A 85 7.59 -4.68 9.49
CA PHE A 85 7.25 -3.34 10.00
C PHE A 85 8.11 -2.23 9.38
N SER A 86 8.94 -2.55 8.39
CA SER A 86 9.75 -1.56 7.68
C SER A 86 9.11 -1.19 6.35
N PHE A 87 8.76 0.08 6.18
CA PHE A 87 8.28 0.62 4.90
C PHE A 87 9.39 0.70 3.84
N ASN A 88 10.66 0.51 4.21
CA ASN A 88 11.78 0.41 3.28
C ASN A 88 12.01 -1.04 2.80
N SER A 89 11.24 -2.00 3.29
CA SER A 89 11.32 -3.40 2.90
C SER A 89 10.10 -3.78 2.06
N PRO A 90 10.25 -4.55 0.97
CA PRO A 90 9.10 -5.01 0.17
C PRO A 90 8.11 -5.87 0.97
N PHE A 91 8.58 -6.48 2.08
CA PHE A 91 7.75 -7.28 2.98
C PHE A 91 6.82 -6.43 3.86
N GLY A 92 7.21 -5.19 4.19
CA GLY A 92 6.43 -4.29 5.04
C GLY A 92 5.80 -3.10 4.31
N ALA A 93 6.36 -2.72 3.16
CA ALA A 93 5.89 -1.62 2.34
C ALA A 93 4.50 -1.89 1.74
N CYS A 94 3.64 -0.88 1.80
CA CYS A 94 2.36 -0.88 1.08
C CYS A 94 2.63 -1.15 -0.42
N PRO A 95 1.97 -2.16 -1.02
CA PRO A 95 2.24 -2.55 -2.41
C PRO A 95 1.87 -1.45 -3.41
N THR A 96 0.88 -0.62 -3.07
CA THR A 96 0.32 0.41 -3.96
C THR A 96 1.23 1.62 -4.10
N CYS A 97 1.86 2.07 -3.02
CA CYS A 97 2.77 3.22 -3.02
C CYS A 97 4.23 2.85 -2.79
N ALA A 98 4.56 1.55 -2.79
CA ALA A 98 5.90 1.03 -2.50
C ALA A 98 6.54 1.62 -1.23
N GLY A 99 5.72 1.90 -0.19
CA GLY A 99 6.21 2.48 1.05
C GLY A 99 6.50 3.98 1.02
N LEU A 100 6.05 4.72 0.00
CA LEU A 100 6.13 6.19 -0.03
C LEU A 100 5.03 6.85 0.82
N GLY A 101 3.87 6.21 0.93
CA GLY A 101 2.68 6.77 1.60
C GLY A 101 1.86 7.73 0.72
N GLN A 102 2.39 8.09 -0.44
CA GLN A 102 1.76 8.98 -1.40
C GLN A 102 1.86 8.39 -2.81
N LEU A 103 0.96 8.82 -3.69
CA LEU A 103 0.95 8.48 -5.10
C LEU A 103 1.11 9.77 -5.91
N TYR A 104 2.04 9.75 -6.85
CA TYR A 104 2.24 10.85 -7.79
C TYR A 104 1.31 10.68 -8.99
N TYR A 105 0.78 11.80 -9.48
CA TYR A 105 0.00 11.85 -10.70
C TYR A 105 0.23 13.19 -11.39
N PHE A 106 0.12 13.22 -12.72
CA PHE A 106 0.22 14.47 -13.46
C PHE A 106 -1.03 15.32 -13.23
N ASP A 107 -0.81 16.56 -12.81
CA ASP A 107 -1.87 17.51 -12.52
C ASP A 107 -2.21 18.34 -13.75
N GLU A 108 -3.47 18.32 -14.16
CA GLU A 108 -3.95 19.09 -15.31
C GLU A 108 -3.71 20.60 -15.12
N ASP A 109 -3.80 21.10 -13.89
CA ASP A 109 -3.60 22.51 -13.60
C ASP A 109 -2.12 22.93 -13.69
N LEU A 110 -1.19 22.00 -13.46
CA LEU A 110 0.25 22.24 -13.70
C LEU A 110 0.60 22.12 -15.19
N VAL A 111 -0.09 21.24 -15.91
CA VAL A 111 0.10 21.05 -17.37
C VAL A 111 -0.50 22.22 -18.17
N VAL A 112 -1.63 22.78 -17.72
CA VAL A 112 -2.30 23.95 -18.31
C VAL A 112 -2.50 25.02 -17.23
N PRO A 113 -1.42 25.74 -16.85
CA PRO A 113 -1.49 26.73 -15.77
C PRO A 113 -2.34 27.94 -16.14
N ASP A 114 -2.27 28.38 -17.40
CA ASP A 114 -3.09 29.47 -17.92
C ASP A 114 -4.09 28.95 -18.94
N LYS A 115 -5.35 28.84 -18.50
CA LYS A 115 -6.48 28.33 -19.30
C LYS A 115 -7.07 29.38 -20.23
N SER A 116 -6.64 30.64 -20.13
CA SER A 116 -7.08 31.73 -21.00
C SER A 116 -6.31 31.75 -22.34
N LEU A 117 -5.14 31.11 -22.38
CA LEU A 117 -4.32 30.99 -23.58
C LEU A 117 -5.02 30.15 -24.67
N PRO A 118 -4.73 30.44 -25.95
CA PRO A 118 -5.22 29.62 -27.05
C PRO A 118 -4.65 28.19 -26.96
N LEU A 119 -5.39 27.21 -27.48
CA LEU A 119 -5.03 25.79 -27.41
C LEU A 119 -3.60 25.49 -27.91
N GLU A 120 -3.14 26.20 -28.94
CA GLU A 120 -1.78 26.07 -29.47
C GLU A 120 -0.67 26.37 -28.44
N GLU A 121 -0.99 27.15 -27.41
CA GLU A 121 -0.05 27.56 -26.37
C GLU A 121 -0.46 27.09 -24.96
N ALA A 122 -1.68 26.62 -24.75
CA ALA A 122 -2.17 26.29 -23.41
C ALA A 122 -1.37 25.16 -22.72
N ILE A 123 -0.90 24.16 -23.48
CA ILE A 123 -0.17 23.00 -22.93
C ILE A 123 1.29 23.39 -22.66
N HIS A 124 1.60 23.68 -21.40
CA HIS A 124 2.89 24.19 -20.98
C HIS A 124 4.07 23.25 -21.26
N PRO A 125 4.00 21.93 -20.99
CA PRO A 125 5.11 21.01 -21.29
C PRO A 125 5.53 21.04 -22.76
N TRP A 126 4.58 21.13 -23.70
CA TRP A 126 4.87 21.08 -25.14
C TRP A 126 5.60 22.32 -25.66
N ARG A 127 5.58 23.44 -24.93
CA ARG A 127 6.31 24.68 -25.28
C ARG A 127 7.74 24.73 -24.73
N ARG A 128 8.03 23.97 -23.67
CA ARG A 128 9.34 23.98 -23.00
C ARG A 128 10.28 22.87 -23.47
N MET A 129 9.87 22.08 -24.45
CA MET A 129 10.70 21.01 -25.03
C MET A 129 11.60 21.55 -26.15
N GLY A 130 12.55 20.74 -26.61
CA GLY A 130 13.41 21.10 -27.75
C GLY A 130 12.61 21.44 -29.01
N GLN A 131 13.17 22.28 -29.88
CA GLN A 131 12.51 22.85 -31.07
C GLN A 131 11.77 21.82 -31.93
N MET A 132 12.35 20.63 -32.13
CA MET A 132 11.73 19.55 -32.90
C MET A 132 10.44 19.01 -32.25
N ASN A 133 10.40 18.91 -30.91
CA ASN A 133 9.19 18.49 -30.19
C ASN A 133 8.10 19.56 -30.28
N ILE A 134 8.46 20.84 -30.19
CA ILE A 134 7.50 21.95 -30.31
C ILE A 134 6.80 21.88 -31.68
N LEU A 135 7.57 21.71 -32.77
CA LEU A 135 7.03 21.59 -34.12
C LEU A 135 6.13 20.35 -34.28
N TYR A 136 6.56 19.20 -33.74
CA TYR A 136 5.76 17.97 -33.74
C TYR A 136 4.42 18.15 -33.02
N HIS A 137 4.43 18.72 -31.81
CA HIS A 137 3.22 18.90 -31.01
C HIS A 137 2.26 19.93 -31.62
N ARG A 138 2.79 20.97 -32.28
CA ARG A 138 1.97 21.94 -33.03
C ARG A 138 1.22 21.28 -34.18
N GLU A 139 1.91 20.47 -34.97
CA GLU A 139 1.30 19.75 -36.10
C GLU A 139 0.31 18.68 -35.61
N LEU A 140 0.64 17.97 -34.52
CA LEU A 140 -0.28 17.03 -33.86
C LEU A 140 -1.58 17.71 -33.43
N LEU A 141 -1.49 18.88 -32.77
CA LEU A 141 -2.65 19.67 -32.38
C LEU A 141 -3.48 20.10 -33.58
N ALA A 142 -2.84 20.51 -34.68
CA ALA A 142 -3.55 20.90 -35.89
C ALA A 142 -4.40 19.77 -36.47
N GLN A 143 -3.88 18.54 -36.49
CA GLN A 143 -4.64 17.37 -36.97
C GLN A 143 -5.78 16.99 -36.02
N ILE A 144 -5.53 16.99 -34.70
CA ILE A 144 -6.57 16.75 -33.68
C ILE A 144 -7.68 17.81 -33.82
N ALA A 145 -7.32 19.08 -33.90
CA ALA A 145 -8.26 20.18 -34.07
C ALA A 145 -9.10 20.04 -35.35
N LYS A 146 -8.48 19.59 -36.45
CA LYS A 146 -9.17 19.34 -37.73
C LYS A 146 -10.20 18.20 -37.62
N GLN A 147 -9.82 17.07 -37.03
CA GLN A 147 -10.70 15.91 -36.87
C GLN A 147 -11.90 16.20 -35.98
N TYR A 148 -11.68 16.91 -34.86
CA TYR A 148 -12.72 17.28 -33.90
C TYR A 148 -13.40 18.62 -34.21
N LYS A 149 -13.06 19.27 -35.32
CA LYS A 149 -13.62 20.56 -35.79
C LYS A 149 -13.51 21.68 -34.75
N VAL A 150 -12.38 21.75 -34.06
CA VAL A 150 -12.03 22.77 -33.06
C VAL A 150 -11.06 23.78 -33.67
N ARG A 151 -11.12 25.05 -33.25
CA ARG A 151 -10.14 26.08 -33.67
C ARG A 151 -8.99 26.15 -32.67
N LEU A 152 -7.75 26.12 -33.16
CA LEU A 152 -6.53 26.24 -32.34
C LEU A 152 -6.42 27.57 -31.59
N SER A 153 -6.97 28.65 -32.15
CA SER A 153 -6.97 29.98 -31.53
C SER A 153 -7.99 30.13 -30.40
N THR A 154 -8.79 29.11 -30.13
CA THR A 154 -9.78 29.16 -29.05
C THR A 154 -9.08 29.05 -27.70
N PRO A 155 -9.37 29.93 -26.73
CA PRO A 155 -8.93 29.76 -25.35
C PRO A 155 -9.27 28.38 -24.79
N TYR A 156 -8.35 27.77 -24.03
CA TYR A 156 -8.51 26.41 -23.51
C TYR A 156 -9.79 26.24 -22.68
N GLU A 157 -10.12 27.21 -21.83
CA GLU A 157 -11.33 27.21 -21.00
C GLU A 157 -12.64 27.15 -21.82
N LYS A 158 -12.64 27.69 -23.05
CA LYS A 158 -13.81 27.77 -23.93
C LYS A 158 -14.00 26.52 -24.78
N LEU A 159 -13.04 25.59 -24.75
CA LEU A 159 -13.14 24.33 -25.48
C LEU A 159 -14.23 23.43 -24.90
N PRO A 160 -14.84 22.54 -25.70
CA PRO A 160 -15.78 21.55 -25.17
C PRO A 160 -15.13 20.65 -24.11
N ALA A 161 -15.81 20.41 -22.98
CA ALA A 161 -15.27 19.61 -21.88
C ALA A 161 -14.86 18.18 -22.31
N LYS A 162 -15.64 17.56 -23.20
CA LYS A 162 -15.30 16.25 -23.79
C LYS A 162 -14.00 16.27 -24.58
N PHE A 163 -13.75 17.37 -25.31
CA PHE A 163 -12.52 17.54 -26.08
C PHE A 163 -11.32 17.75 -25.16
N ARG A 164 -11.45 18.59 -24.12
CA ARG A 164 -10.39 18.76 -23.11
C ARG A 164 -10.02 17.45 -22.41
N HIS A 165 -11.04 16.69 -21.98
CA HIS A 165 -10.82 15.40 -21.35
C HIS A 165 -10.13 14.41 -22.30
N GLY A 166 -10.57 14.33 -23.56
CA GLY A 166 -9.93 13.48 -24.56
C GLY A 166 -8.51 13.94 -24.94
N LEU A 167 -8.22 15.24 -24.86
CA LEU A 167 -6.87 15.74 -25.06
C LEU A 167 -5.94 15.35 -23.88
N MET A 168 -6.43 15.39 -22.65
CA MET A 168 -5.60 15.04 -21.48
C MET A 168 -5.44 13.53 -21.27
N HIS A 169 -6.54 12.77 -21.39
CA HIS A 169 -6.60 11.33 -21.10
C HIS A 169 -6.58 10.43 -22.34
N GLY A 170 -6.64 11.02 -23.53
CA GLY A 170 -6.63 10.31 -24.79
C GLY A 170 -8.00 10.19 -25.43
N PHE A 171 -8.00 10.05 -26.76
CA PHE A 171 -9.19 9.80 -27.55
C PHE A 171 -9.31 8.30 -27.82
N LYS A 172 -10.55 7.81 -27.93
CA LYS A 172 -10.82 6.41 -28.33
C LYS A 172 -10.78 6.22 -29.83
N ASP A 173 -11.10 7.27 -30.58
CA ASP A 173 -11.10 7.26 -32.03
C ASP A 173 -9.67 7.31 -32.55
N ASP A 174 -9.42 6.58 -33.64
CA ASP A 174 -8.13 6.61 -34.31
C ASP A 174 -7.84 8.02 -34.85
N LEU A 175 -6.66 8.52 -34.52
CA LEU A 175 -6.17 9.80 -35.01
C LEU A 175 -5.46 9.56 -36.34
N VAL A 176 -6.02 10.11 -37.41
CA VAL A 176 -5.45 9.99 -38.76
C VAL A 176 -4.33 11.02 -38.91
N LEU A 177 -3.08 10.55 -38.88
CA LEU A 177 -1.90 11.40 -39.00
C LEU A 177 -1.15 11.10 -40.31
N PRO A 178 -0.98 12.07 -41.22
CA PRO A 178 -0.34 11.85 -42.53
C PRO A 178 1.06 11.22 -42.50
N TRP A 179 1.79 11.40 -41.39
CA TRP A 179 3.15 10.88 -41.21
C TRP A 179 3.21 9.55 -40.43
N ARG A 180 2.08 9.06 -39.89
CA ARG A 180 2.04 7.73 -39.25
C ARG A 180 1.74 6.66 -40.30
N ARG A 181 2.41 5.52 -40.16
CA ARG A 181 2.14 4.33 -41.00
C ARG A 181 0.85 3.61 -40.63
N VAL A 182 0.43 3.73 -39.37
CA VAL A 182 -0.75 3.08 -38.81
C VAL A 182 -1.48 4.09 -37.95
N ASP A 183 -2.77 4.27 -38.23
CA ASP A 183 -3.64 5.09 -37.40
C ASP A 183 -3.81 4.41 -36.05
N ARG A 184 -3.69 5.22 -34.99
CA ARG A 184 -3.85 4.75 -33.62
C ARG A 184 -4.55 5.83 -32.81
N PRO A 185 -5.21 5.47 -31.70
CA PRO A 185 -5.80 6.45 -30.84
C PRO A 185 -4.72 7.35 -30.23
N PHE A 186 -5.08 8.59 -29.98
CA PHE A 186 -4.22 9.50 -29.25
C PHE A 186 -4.19 9.11 -27.77
N GLU A 187 -3.00 8.87 -27.23
CA GLU A 187 -2.81 8.40 -25.85
C GLU A 187 -3.20 9.45 -24.78
N GLY A 188 -3.21 10.73 -25.14
CA GLY A 188 -3.43 11.84 -24.19
C GLY A 188 -2.13 12.50 -23.74
N VAL A 189 -2.22 13.75 -23.33
CA VAL A 189 -1.07 14.53 -22.82
C VAL A 189 -0.49 13.86 -21.57
N LEU A 190 -1.34 13.46 -20.61
CA LEU A 190 -0.90 12.94 -19.32
C LEU A 190 -0.21 11.58 -19.46
N ALA A 191 -0.76 10.68 -20.27
CA ALA A 191 -0.14 9.38 -20.56
C ALA A 191 1.20 9.55 -21.30
N SER A 192 1.29 10.53 -22.21
CA SER A 192 2.54 10.84 -22.91
C SER A 192 3.62 11.35 -21.96
N LEU A 193 3.25 12.20 -20.99
CA LEU A 193 4.18 12.67 -19.95
C LEU A 193 4.64 11.53 -19.04
N GLN A 194 3.73 10.63 -18.65
CA GLN A 194 4.08 9.44 -17.86
C GLN A 194 5.08 8.55 -18.61
N ARG A 195 4.80 8.21 -19.88
CA ARG A 195 5.74 7.41 -20.67
C ARG A 195 7.12 8.08 -20.77
N ARG A 196 7.16 9.39 -20.99
CA ARG A 196 8.42 10.14 -21.08
C ARG A 196 9.18 10.21 -19.77
N LEU A 197 8.48 10.25 -18.63
CA LEU A 197 9.10 10.15 -17.31
C LEU A 197 9.71 8.75 -17.10
N ASP A 198 9.00 7.70 -17.50
CA ASP A 198 9.47 6.32 -17.38
C ASP A 198 10.67 6.03 -18.32
N GLU A 199 10.69 6.65 -19.51
CA GLU A 199 11.78 6.57 -20.50
C GLU A 199 12.98 7.47 -20.17
N ALA A 200 12.84 8.45 -19.28
CA ALA A 200 13.92 9.38 -18.94
C ALA A 200 15.03 8.67 -18.16
N GLU A 201 16.27 8.80 -18.64
CA GLU A 201 17.43 8.15 -18.01
C GLU A 201 18.14 9.08 -17.01
N ASP A 202 18.19 10.38 -17.28
CA ASP A 202 18.85 11.38 -16.45
C ASP A 202 17.91 12.09 -15.47
N ASP A 203 18.44 12.42 -14.29
CA ASP A 203 17.68 13.08 -13.22
C ASP A 203 17.21 14.48 -13.61
N GLU A 204 17.96 15.19 -14.46
CA GLU A 204 17.56 16.52 -14.95
C GLU A 204 16.30 16.43 -15.83
N SER A 205 16.22 15.42 -16.70
CA SER A 205 15.06 15.16 -17.54
C SER A 205 13.87 14.65 -16.74
N LYS A 206 14.08 13.80 -15.73
CA LYS A 206 13.02 13.38 -14.80
C LYS A 206 12.43 14.56 -14.06
N ALA A 207 13.28 15.42 -13.48
CA ALA A 207 12.87 16.61 -12.75
C ALA A 207 11.99 17.55 -13.60
N LYS A 208 12.24 17.64 -14.92
CA LYS A 208 11.41 18.43 -15.85
C LYS A 208 9.97 17.90 -15.92
N PHE A 209 9.76 16.59 -15.86
CA PHE A 209 8.43 15.99 -15.90
C PHE A 209 7.78 15.95 -14.52
N GLU A 210 8.55 15.64 -13.47
CA GLU A 210 8.10 15.64 -12.07
C GLU A 210 7.56 17.01 -11.63
N ALA A 211 8.07 18.11 -12.22
CA ALA A 211 7.54 19.47 -11.98
C ALA A 211 6.05 19.64 -12.34
N TYR A 212 5.47 18.73 -13.12
CA TYR A 212 4.05 18.72 -13.46
C TYR A 212 3.24 17.68 -12.67
N GLN A 213 3.86 17.01 -11.70
CA GLN A 213 3.19 16.06 -10.84
C GLN A 213 2.72 16.73 -9.54
N SER A 214 1.51 16.37 -9.15
CA SER A 214 1.00 16.54 -7.80
C SER A 214 1.03 15.19 -7.09
N PHE A 215 1.02 15.22 -5.76
CA PHE A 215 0.89 14.01 -4.96
C PHE A 215 -0.48 13.97 -4.29
N ARG A 216 -0.96 12.75 -4.05
CA ARG A 216 -2.09 12.50 -3.17
C ARG A 216 -1.72 11.44 -2.16
N THR A 217 -2.33 11.51 -0.98
CA THR A 217 -2.19 10.44 0.02
C THR A 217 -2.63 9.11 -0.59
N CYS A 218 -1.84 8.06 -0.37
CA CYS A 218 -2.17 6.74 -0.87
C CYS A 218 -3.49 6.25 -0.23
N PRO A 219 -4.50 5.87 -1.02
CA PRO A 219 -5.81 5.48 -0.50
C PRO A 219 -5.74 4.19 0.33
N ASP A 220 -4.85 3.27 -0.02
CA ASP A 220 -4.81 1.94 0.59
C ASP A 220 -4.14 1.95 1.98
N CYS A 221 -3.03 2.68 2.10
CA CYS A 221 -2.33 2.81 3.38
C CYS A 221 -2.77 4.05 4.18
N GLY A 222 -3.51 4.98 3.60
CA GLY A 222 -3.88 6.24 4.22
C GLY A 222 -2.67 7.10 4.63
N GLY A 223 -1.53 6.93 3.96
CA GLY A 223 -0.28 7.60 4.31
C GLY A 223 0.61 6.84 5.30
N SER A 224 0.16 5.71 5.86
CA SER A 224 0.94 4.94 6.84
C SER A 224 2.14 4.18 6.25
N ARG A 225 2.23 4.09 4.91
CA ARG A 225 3.34 3.45 4.15
C ARG A 225 3.45 1.93 4.31
N LEU A 226 2.70 1.33 5.22
CA LEU A 226 2.79 -0.08 5.56
C LEU A 226 1.66 -0.92 4.93
N ARG A 227 1.92 -2.21 4.81
CA ARG A 227 0.92 -3.23 4.47
C ARG A 227 -0.18 -3.34 5.52
N PRO A 228 -1.40 -3.76 5.15
CA PRO A 228 -2.51 -3.87 6.08
C PRO A 228 -2.21 -4.82 7.25
N GLU A 229 -1.52 -5.93 7.02
CA GLU A 229 -1.18 -6.92 8.04
C GLU A 229 -0.25 -6.32 9.11
N SER A 230 0.77 -5.57 8.68
CA SER A 230 1.71 -4.89 9.58
C SER A 230 1.05 -3.76 10.37
N ARG A 231 0.03 -3.12 9.80
CA ARG A 231 -0.75 -2.07 10.49
C ARG A 231 -1.74 -2.64 11.50
N ALA A 232 -2.25 -3.85 11.25
CA ALA A 232 -3.21 -4.51 12.11
C ALA A 232 -2.57 -5.07 13.39
N ALA A 233 -1.26 -5.34 13.37
CA ALA A 233 -0.56 -5.82 14.55
C ALA A 233 -0.46 -4.72 15.62
N THR A 234 -0.94 -5.03 16.83
CA THR A 234 -0.98 -4.11 17.96
C THR A 234 -0.15 -4.60 19.14
N VAL A 235 0.47 -3.67 19.87
CA VAL A 235 1.08 -3.90 21.18
C VAL A 235 0.35 -3.02 22.19
N ALA A 236 -0.13 -3.60 23.29
CA ALA A 236 -0.94 -2.91 24.30
C ALA A 236 -2.12 -2.11 23.69
N GLY A 237 -2.78 -2.69 22.68
CA GLY A 237 -3.93 -2.08 22.01
C GLY A 237 -3.62 -0.98 21.00
N LYS A 238 -2.35 -0.71 20.68
CA LYS A 238 -1.95 0.29 19.69
C LYS A 238 -1.08 -0.30 18.59
N SER A 239 -1.34 0.12 17.35
CA SER A 239 -0.54 -0.23 16.17
C SER A 239 0.75 0.58 16.08
N ILE A 240 1.71 0.12 15.28
CA ILE A 240 2.94 0.87 15.01
C ILE A 240 2.68 2.27 14.43
N VAL A 241 1.62 2.40 13.61
CA VAL A 241 1.25 3.66 12.96
C VAL A 241 0.79 4.68 13.99
N GLU A 242 -0.03 4.24 14.94
CA GLU A 242 -0.51 5.10 16.04
C GLU A 242 0.65 5.52 16.94
N VAL A 243 1.52 4.57 17.32
CA VAL A 243 2.71 4.85 18.14
C VAL A 243 3.64 5.85 17.47
N MET A 244 3.85 5.72 16.15
CA MET A 244 4.67 6.67 15.38
C MET A 244 4.03 8.06 15.22
N ALA A 245 2.71 8.16 15.31
CA ALA A 245 1.99 9.42 15.21
C ALA A 245 1.94 10.21 16.53
N MET A 246 2.29 9.56 17.66
CA MET A 246 2.27 10.21 18.97
C MET A 246 3.40 11.24 19.12
N PRO A 247 3.16 12.33 19.89
CA PRO A 247 4.23 13.14 20.43
C PRO A 247 5.21 12.30 21.25
N VAL A 248 6.48 12.67 21.22
CA VAL A 248 7.57 11.93 21.91
C VAL A 248 7.29 11.75 23.41
N THR A 249 6.67 12.74 24.05
CA THR A 249 6.29 12.69 25.47
C THR A 249 5.25 11.61 25.75
N GLU A 250 4.21 11.52 24.92
CA GLU A 250 3.16 10.49 25.04
C GLU A 250 3.71 9.09 24.74
N ALA A 251 4.57 8.97 23.73
CA ALA A 251 5.22 7.70 23.41
C ALA A 251 6.07 7.19 24.58
N LEU A 252 6.80 8.10 25.26
CA LEU A 252 7.61 7.74 26.43
C LEU A 252 6.74 7.23 27.59
N GLU A 253 5.62 7.88 27.87
CA GLU A 253 4.66 7.44 28.89
C GLU A 253 4.05 6.09 28.54
N PHE A 254 3.68 5.89 27.26
CA PHE A 254 3.18 4.61 26.76
C PHE A 254 4.17 3.47 26.99
N PHE A 255 5.45 3.65 26.63
CA PHE A 255 6.48 2.62 26.85
C PHE A 255 6.80 2.39 28.33
N LYS A 256 6.76 3.44 29.17
CA LYS A 256 6.91 3.29 30.63
C LYS A 256 5.77 2.48 31.24
N ALA A 257 4.54 2.72 30.82
CA ALA A 257 3.35 2.03 31.32
C ALA A 257 3.31 0.55 30.93
N MET A 258 3.89 0.17 29.78
CA MET A 258 3.92 -1.23 29.35
C MET A 258 4.81 -2.14 30.22
N GLY A 259 5.76 -1.56 30.98
CA GLY A 259 6.78 -2.33 31.69
C GLY A 259 7.75 -3.05 30.75
N GLN A 260 8.94 -3.40 31.23
CA GLN A 260 9.84 -4.22 30.42
C GLN A 260 9.27 -5.64 30.28
N PRO A 261 9.26 -6.23 29.07
CA PRO A 261 8.87 -7.63 28.93
C PRO A 261 9.84 -8.51 29.72
N ALA A 262 9.30 -9.43 30.50
CA ALA A 262 10.08 -10.46 31.19
C ALA A 262 10.77 -11.34 30.13
N GLY A 263 12.02 -11.01 29.78
CA GLY A 263 12.84 -11.81 28.84
C GLY A 263 13.74 -11.03 27.87
N SER A 264 13.66 -9.70 27.77
CA SER A 264 14.62 -8.97 26.94
C SER A 264 15.92 -8.72 27.72
N ALA A 265 16.96 -9.50 27.42
CA ALA A 265 18.33 -9.09 27.70
C ALA A 265 18.55 -7.68 27.12
N PRO A 266 19.26 -6.78 27.81
CA PRO A 266 19.53 -5.46 27.27
C PRO A 266 20.32 -5.63 25.97
N MET A 267 19.72 -5.28 24.84
CA MET A 267 20.50 -4.98 23.64
C MET A 267 21.30 -3.74 23.99
N VAL A 268 22.57 -3.96 24.33
CA VAL A 268 23.57 -2.91 24.46
C VAL A 268 23.56 -2.15 23.14
N ALA A 269 22.92 -0.98 23.14
CA ALA A 269 23.24 0.05 22.18
C ALA A 269 24.72 0.33 22.40
N SER A 270 25.56 -0.03 21.42
CA SER A 270 26.96 0.36 21.42
C SER A 270 27.01 1.87 21.65
N ASP A 271 27.59 2.25 22.78
CA ASP A 271 27.81 3.63 23.21
C ASP A 271 28.38 4.47 22.06
N SER A 272 27.52 5.22 21.39
CA SER A 272 27.93 6.46 20.72
C SER A 272 27.78 7.57 21.76
N ASN A 273 28.76 7.57 22.68
CA ASN A 273 28.93 8.58 23.72
C ASN A 273 28.95 10.00 23.09
N PRO A 274 27.99 10.91 23.41
CA PRO A 274 28.06 12.31 22.99
C PRO A 274 28.80 13.21 23.99
N GLN A 275 29.44 12.68 25.04
CA GLN A 275 30.11 13.49 26.06
C GLN A 275 31.63 13.52 25.90
N THR A 276 32.13 14.23 24.87
CA THR A 276 33.48 14.84 24.87
C THR A 276 33.53 16.14 24.05
N LEU A 277 32.54 17.03 24.22
CA LEU A 277 32.78 18.45 23.95
C LEU A 277 33.45 19.06 25.19
N LYS A 278 34.79 18.99 25.22
CA LYS A 278 35.60 19.74 26.20
C LYS A 278 35.43 21.24 25.96
N PRO A 279 35.20 22.07 26.99
CA PRO A 279 35.25 23.51 26.84
C PRO A 279 36.70 23.96 26.55
N PHE A 280 36.87 24.79 25.53
CA PHE A 280 38.12 25.51 25.28
C PHE A 280 38.45 26.39 26.51
N PRO A 281 39.63 26.25 27.13
CA PRO A 281 40.05 27.19 28.15
C PRO A 281 40.49 28.50 27.50
N SER A 282 39.83 29.57 27.91
CA SER A 282 40.19 30.95 27.63
C SER A 282 41.48 31.36 28.35
N GLY A 283 42.46 31.84 27.58
CA GLY A 283 43.46 32.84 27.99
C GLY A 283 44.79 32.30 28.54
N PHE A 284 45.90 32.55 27.83
CA PHE A 284 46.85 33.65 28.10
C PHE A 284 48.16 33.47 27.28
N ILE A 285 48.50 34.52 26.52
CA ILE A 285 49.85 35.05 26.23
C ILE A 285 50.90 34.12 25.59
N ARG A 286 51.23 34.33 24.30
CA ARG A 286 52.28 35.26 23.84
C ARG A 286 52.12 35.55 22.34
#